data_AF-A0A1E4GRV8-F1
#
_entry.id   AF-A0A1E4GRV8-F1
#
_cell.length_a   1.000
_cell.length_b   1.000
_cell.length_c   1.000
_cell.angle_alpha   90.00
_cell.angle_beta   90.00
_cell.angle_gamma   90.00
#
_symmetry.space_group_name_H-M   'P 1'
#
loop_
_entity.id
_entity.type
_entity.pdbx_description
1 polymer ?
#
loop_
_entity_poly.entity_id
_entity_poly.type
_entity_poly.pdbx_seq_one_letter_code
_entity_poly.pdbx_strand_id
1 'polypeptide(L)'
;MSSIFGVGVVQAIDVPGGRVTIAYEPIEGINWPAGTMPFQVAKSALLEGVVPGEKVRFRLESQQIADLKPFTPGQNAQGQTPSDRSAAANGAGRRQ
;
A
#
# COMPACT_ATOMS: atom_id res chain seq x y z
N MET A 1 -0.03 -21.77 -3.55
CA MET A 1 -0.42 -20.74 -2.55
C MET A 1 -1.23 -19.70 -3.30
N SER A 2 -2.51 -19.55 -2.97
CA SER A 2 -3.41 -18.62 -3.68
C SER A 2 -3.35 -17.27 -2.99
N SER A 3 -2.69 -16.30 -3.61
CA SER A 3 -2.68 -14.91 -3.14
C SER A 3 -3.79 -14.14 -3.83
N ILE A 4 -4.62 -13.43 -3.06
CA ILE A 4 -5.73 -12.64 -3.59
C ILE A 4 -5.38 -11.16 -3.43
N PHE A 5 -5.57 -10.39 -4.49
CA PHE A 5 -5.35 -8.94 -4.48
C PHE A 5 -6.69 -8.23 -4.45
N GLY A 6 -6.81 -7.25 -3.57
CA GLY A 6 -8.01 -6.43 -3.43
C GLY A 6 -7.64 -4.96 -3.27
N VAL A 7 -8.61 -4.11 -3.58
CA VAL A 7 -8.55 -2.67 -3.31
C VAL A 7 -9.75 -2.31 -2.46
N GLY A 8 -9.57 -1.40 -1.52
CA GLY A 8 -10.65 -0.97 -0.64
C GLY A 8 -10.31 0.30 0.12
N VAL A 9 -11.30 0.82 0.84
CA VAL A 9 -11.15 1.99 1.71
C VAL A 9 -11.11 1.51 3.16
N VAL A 10 -10.14 2.01 3.92
CA VAL A 10 -10.03 1.65 5.34
C VAL A 10 -11.13 2.39 6.10
N GLN A 11 -11.99 1.66 6.79
CA GLN A 11 -13.05 2.25 7.60
C GLN A 11 -12.65 2.38 9.07
N ALA A 12 -11.93 1.38 9.58
CA ALA A 12 -11.48 1.35 10.97
C ALA A 12 -10.24 0.48 11.13
N ILE A 13 -9.43 0.77 12.14
CA ILE A 13 -8.21 0.03 12.46
C ILE A 13 -8.30 -0.41 13.93
N ASP A 14 -8.12 -1.70 14.17
CA ASP A 14 -8.08 -2.31 15.50
C ASP A 14 -6.66 -2.83 15.76
N VAL A 15 -5.79 -1.93 16.23
CA VAL A 15 -4.41 -2.25 16.61
C VAL A 15 -4.33 -3.30 17.74
N PRO A 16 -5.11 -3.20 18.84
CA PRO A 16 -5.02 -4.20 19.91
C PRO A 16 -5.51 -5.59 19.46
N GLY A 17 -6.49 -5.66 18.55
CA GLY A 17 -6.96 -6.92 17.97
C GLY A 17 -6.19 -7.41 16.73
N GLY A 18 -5.27 -6.61 16.20
CA GLY A 18 -4.51 -6.93 14.97
C GLY A 18 -5.39 -7.06 13.72
N ARG A 19 -6.41 -6.21 13.59
CA ARG A 19 -7.41 -6.27 12.52
C ARG A 19 -7.63 -4.91 11.88
N VAL A 20 -8.06 -4.90 10.63
CA VAL A 20 -8.45 -3.70 9.89
C VAL A 20 -9.76 -3.92 9.17
N THR A 21 -10.70 -3.01 9.36
CA THR A 21 -11.98 -2.99 8.67
C THR A 21 -11.81 -2.27 7.37
N ILE A 22 -11.92 -2.99 6.25
CA ILE A 22 -11.78 -2.44 4.91
C ILE A 22 -13.09 -2.63 4.16
N ALA A 23 -13.60 -1.54 3.58
CA ALA A 23 -14.64 -1.54 2.57
C ALA A 23 -13.99 -1.87 1.22
N TYR A 24 -13.97 -3.14 0.85
CA TYR A 24 -13.34 -3.64 -0.37
C TYR A 24 -14.27 -3.54 -1.58
N GLU A 25 -13.67 -3.27 -2.74
CA GLU A 25 -14.33 -3.30 -4.04
C GLU A 25 -14.49 -4.74 -4.55
N PRO A 26 -15.32 -4.98 -5.57
CA PRO A 26 -15.53 -6.32 -6.11
C PRO A 26 -14.20 -6.93 -6.57
N ILE A 27 -13.90 -8.15 -6.13
CA ILE A 27 -12.69 -8.88 -6.49
C ILE A 27 -13.07 -9.97 -7.49
N GLU A 28 -12.94 -9.66 -8.78
CA GLU A 28 -13.30 -10.58 -9.86
C GLU A 28 -12.50 -11.88 -9.82
N GLY A 29 -11.27 -11.84 -9.30
CA GLY A 29 -10.41 -13.03 -9.18
C GLY A 29 -10.97 -14.16 -8.30
N ILE A 30 -11.94 -13.84 -7.42
CA ILE A 30 -12.59 -14.82 -6.53
C ILE A 30 -14.12 -14.68 -6.49
N ASN A 31 -14.71 -13.87 -7.38
CA ASN A 31 -16.16 -13.56 -7.39
C ASN A 31 -16.69 -13.01 -6.05
N TRP A 32 -15.88 -12.23 -5.32
CA TRP A 32 -16.37 -11.53 -4.14
C TRP A 32 -17.01 -10.20 -4.51
N PRO A 33 -18.25 -9.92 -4.04
CA PRO A 33 -18.89 -8.62 -4.26
C PRO A 33 -18.22 -7.54 -3.41
N ALA A 34 -18.48 -6.26 -3.73
CA ALA A 34 -18.07 -5.17 -2.84
C ALA A 34 -18.71 -5.36 -1.45
N GLY A 35 -17.92 -5.17 -0.40
CA GLY A 35 -18.37 -5.39 0.97
C GLY A 35 -17.48 -4.71 1.98
N THR A 36 -17.91 -4.66 3.23
CA THR A 36 -17.09 -4.17 4.34
C THR A 36 -16.90 -5.29 5.34
N MET A 37 -15.65 -5.67 5.61
CA MET A 37 -15.34 -6.75 6.53
C MET A 37 -14.01 -6.47 7.28
N PRO A 38 -13.90 -6.88 8.56
CA PRO A 38 -12.64 -6.88 9.27
C PRO A 38 -11.72 -8.01 8.79
N PHE A 39 -10.53 -7.65 8.33
CA PHE A 39 -9.46 -8.57 7.96
C PHE A 39 -8.38 -8.60 9.04
N GLN A 40 -7.84 -9.78 9.33
CA GLN A 40 -6.65 -9.90 10.16
C GLN A 40 -5.40 -9.52 9.37
N VAL A 41 -4.45 -8.85 10.01
CA VAL A 41 -3.13 -8.60 9.43
C VAL A 41 -2.13 -9.65 9.91
N ALA A 42 -1.18 -10.02 9.05
CA ALA A 42 -0.10 -10.90 9.43
C ALA A 42 0.90 -10.23 10.39
N LYS A 43 1.01 -8.89 10.34
CA LYS A 43 1.89 -8.08 11.20
C LYS A 43 1.20 -6.79 11.61
N SER A 44 1.23 -6.48 12.90
CA SER A 44 0.67 -5.24 13.47
C SER A 44 1.28 -3.99 12.85
N ALA A 45 2.56 -4.04 12.47
CA ALA A 45 3.27 -2.95 11.81
C ALA A 45 2.65 -2.54 10.45
N LEU A 46 1.87 -3.41 9.81
CA LEU A 46 1.13 -3.05 8.59
C LEU A 46 0.01 -2.04 8.88
N LEU A 47 -0.50 -1.98 10.12
CA LEU A 47 -1.57 -1.07 10.53
C LEU A 47 -1.06 0.35 10.83
N GLU A 48 0.22 0.48 11.20
CA GLU A 48 0.82 1.77 11.63
C GLU A 48 0.92 2.79 10.48
N GLY A 49 0.98 2.32 9.22
CA GLY A 49 1.08 3.16 8.03
C GLY A 49 -0.26 3.41 7.32
N VAL A 50 -1.39 3.10 7.96
CA VAL A 50 -2.70 3.08 7.32
C VAL A 50 -3.60 4.10 7.99
N VAL A 51 -4.33 4.84 7.16
CA VAL A 51 -5.23 5.90 7.63
C VAL A 51 -6.68 5.52 7.31
N PRO A 52 -7.59 5.54 8.30
CA PRO A 52 -9.01 5.38 8.02
C PRO A 52 -9.53 6.53 7.16
N GLY A 53 -10.29 6.19 6.13
CA GLY A 53 -10.76 7.10 5.08
C GLY A 53 -9.91 7.05 3.80
N GLU A 54 -8.73 6.42 3.82
CA GLU A 54 -7.91 6.28 2.61
C GLU A 54 -8.17 4.99 1.84
N LYS A 55 -8.03 5.10 0.52
CA LYS A 55 -8.03 3.95 -0.39
C LYS A 55 -6.67 3.25 -0.27
N VAL A 56 -6.69 1.94 -0.15
CA VAL A 56 -5.52 1.07 0.00
C VAL A 56 -5.66 -0.14 -0.90
N ARG A 57 -4.52 -0.69 -1.32
CA ARG A 57 -4.42 -2.01 -1.94
C ARG A 57 -3.90 -3.01 -0.90
N PHE A 58 -4.50 -4.18 -0.86
CA PHE A 58 -4.14 -5.23 0.09
C PHE A 58 -3.96 -6.57 -0.62
N ARG A 59 -3.02 -7.38 -0.11
CA ARG A 59 -2.79 -8.76 -0.53
C ARG A 59 -3.19 -9.69 0.59
N LEU A 60 -4.13 -10.58 0.31
CA LEU A 60 -4.52 -11.67 1.19
C LEU A 60 -3.70 -12.92 0.90
N GLU A 61 -3.14 -13.50 1.95
CA GLU A 61 -2.56 -14.85 1.96
C GLU A 61 -3.18 -15.63 3.10
N SER A 62 -3.77 -16.80 2.80
CA SER A 62 -4.41 -17.66 3.82
C SER A 62 -5.45 -16.93 4.70
N GLN A 63 -6.24 -16.03 4.11
CA GLN A 63 -7.25 -15.19 4.79
C GLN A 63 -6.69 -14.04 5.67
N GLN A 64 -5.39 -13.75 5.60
CA GLN A 64 -4.78 -12.63 6.32
C GLN A 64 -4.11 -11.64 5.36
N ILE A 65 -4.11 -10.35 5.71
CA ILE A 65 -3.41 -9.33 4.96
C ILE A 65 -1.91 -9.49 5.20
N ALA A 66 -1.20 -9.95 4.17
CA ALA A 66 0.25 -10.10 4.16
C ALA A 66 0.96 -8.81 3.72
N ASP A 67 0.31 -8.02 2.86
CA ASP A 67 0.82 -6.75 2.36
C ASP A 67 -0.31 -5.73 2.28
N LEU A 68 -0.07 -4.52 2.79
CA LEU A 68 -1.03 -3.42 2.82
C LEU A 68 -0.29 -2.16 2.36
N LYS A 69 -0.76 -1.54 1.28
CA LYS A 69 -0.14 -0.32 0.74
C LYS A 69 -1.18 0.74 0.45
N PRO A 70 -0.89 2.02 0.71
CA PRO A 70 -1.76 3.12 0.30
C PRO A 70 -1.94 3.10 -1.22
N PHE A 71 -3.17 3.35 -1.65
CA PHE A 71 -3.51 3.56 -3.05
C PHE A 71 -3.29 5.05 -3.34
N THR A 72 -2.04 5.45 -3.46
CA THR A 72 -1.72 6.84 -3.82
C THR A 72 -1.81 6.97 -5.35
N PRO A 73 -2.77 7.74 -5.91
CA PRO A 73 -2.76 8.08 -7.33
C PRO A 73 -1.55 8.98 -7.59
N GLY A 74 -0.44 8.37 -7.99
CA GLY A 74 0.86 9.04 -8.13
C GLY A 74 2.07 8.22 -7.68
N GLN A 75 1.88 7.08 -7.00
CA GLN A 75 3.01 6.25 -6.53
C GLN A 75 3.69 5.40 -7.61
N ASN A 76 3.35 5.60 -8.88
CA ASN A 76 4.25 5.20 -9.97
C ASN A 76 5.48 6.12 -10.07
N ALA A 77 5.68 7.08 -9.13
CA ALA A 77 6.76 8.07 -9.19
C ALA A 77 7.60 8.27 -7.90
N GLN A 78 7.67 7.32 -6.95
CA GLN A 78 8.59 7.42 -5.79
C GLN A 78 9.12 6.04 -5.36
N GLY A 79 10.41 5.70 -5.40
CA GLY A 79 11.58 6.46 -5.81
C GLY A 79 12.69 5.52 -6.29
N GLN A 80 12.99 5.61 -7.58
CA GLN A 80 14.38 5.87 -7.93
C GLN A 80 14.50 7.38 -7.80
N THR A 81 15.12 7.83 -6.73
CA THR A 81 15.46 9.24 -6.54
C THR A 81 16.14 9.77 -7.82
N PRO A 82 15.74 10.92 -8.39
CA PRO A 82 16.59 11.64 -9.33
C PRO A 82 17.78 12.33 -8.62
N SER A 83 18.04 12.00 -7.35
CA SER A 83 19.07 12.62 -6.51
C SER A 83 20.51 12.29 -6.93
N ASP A 84 20.74 11.38 -7.88
CA ASP A 84 22.06 11.09 -8.46
C ASP A 84 22.19 11.60 -9.92
N ARG A 85 21.64 12.78 -10.23
CA ARG A 85 22.02 13.49 -11.47
C ARG A 85 22.24 14.99 -11.28
N SER A 86 22.70 15.38 -10.08
CA SER A 86 23.03 16.79 -9.76
C SER A 86 24.50 17.03 -9.39
N ALA A 87 25.43 16.12 -9.75
CA ALA A 87 26.85 16.24 -9.37
C ALA A 87 27.87 16.28 -10.53
N ALA A 88 27.47 16.58 -11.76
CA ALA A 88 28.42 16.73 -12.88
C ALA A 88 28.21 17.99 -13.75
N ALA A 89 27.65 19.05 -13.17
CA ALA A 89 27.59 20.37 -13.80
C ALA A 89 28.19 21.41 -12.85
N ASN A 90 29.52 21.48 -12.79
CA ASN A 90 30.33 22.70 -12.79
C ASN A 90 31.74 22.43 -12.24
N GLY A 91 32.76 22.68 -13.05
CA GLY A 91 34.11 22.83 -12.55
C GLY A 91 35.21 22.50 -13.55
N ALA A 92 35.38 23.35 -14.58
CA ALA A 92 36.70 23.84 -15.00
C ALA A 92 36.62 24.58 -16.34
N GLY A 93 36.05 25.79 -16.31
CA GLY A 93 36.64 26.87 -17.11
C GLY A 93 37.92 27.34 -16.40
N ARG A 94 39.08 26.89 -16.86
CA ARG A 94 40.39 27.55 -16.68
C ARG A 94 41.22 27.16 -17.91
N ARG A 95 41.49 28.13 -18.81
CA ARG A 95 42.82 28.78 -18.96
C ARG A 95 43.87 27.72 -19.38
N GLN A 96 44.46 27.71 -20.56
CA GLN A 96 44.87 28.78 -21.50
C GLN A 96 45.05 28.16 -22.89
#